data_AF-A0AAE2W820-F1
#
_entry.id   AF-A0AAE2W820-F1
#
_cell.length_a   1.000
_cell.length_b   1.000
_cell.length_c   1.000
_cell.angle_alpha   90.00
_cell.angle_beta   90.00
_cell.angle_gamma   90.00
#
_symmetry.space_group_name_H-M   'P 1'
#
loop_
_entity.id
_entity.type
_entity.pdbx_description
1 polymer ?
#
loop_
_entity_poly.entity_id
_entity_poly.type
_entity_poly.pdbx_seq_one_letter_code
_entity_poly.pdbx_strand_id
1 'polypeptide(L)'
;MPNYQHFTLRQWVTELGEPAGELSTRTPLMHRATVGPWTYEIRSHTPIDTGDCERIIASIVPADLPSTPADQIREAIDLEAAEQADAKLTRMLGTGRRLADYLGGDGGASLLIRTDFSDDAKWREAAAAAMAPGEGENSDFSADLTCIDNPENNGLSIPDLIERIGDHPPYYVFIADHTTITDPEHPILAVDTGPEDFGSTRGQTVRVIPSQMWSIENNLSISNMDFDEFVESAGPDGVYRGF
;
A
#
# COMPACT_ATOMS: atom_id res chain seq x y z
N MET A 1 11.13 7.59 -44.76
CA MET A 1 10.18 6.66 -44.10
C MET A 1 8.84 7.37 -44.01
N PRO A 2 7.70 6.74 -44.33
CA PRO A 2 6.40 7.38 -44.16
C PRO A 2 6.21 7.75 -42.69
N ASN A 3 5.89 9.02 -42.44
CA ASN A 3 5.62 9.55 -41.11
C ASN A 3 4.21 9.14 -40.72
N TYR A 4 4.06 8.02 -40.03
CA TYR A 4 2.75 7.58 -39.54
C TYR A 4 2.35 8.48 -38.38
N GLN A 5 1.25 9.22 -38.54
CA GLN A 5 0.61 9.90 -37.42
C GLN A 5 0.02 8.84 -36.50
N HIS A 6 0.55 8.76 -35.29
CA HIS A 6 -0.02 7.95 -34.22
C HIS A 6 -0.94 8.83 -33.36
N PHE A 7 -2.16 8.34 -33.15
CA PHE A 7 -3.10 8.90 -32.18
C PHE A 7 -3.75 7.76 -31.40
N THR A 8 -4.29 8.10 -30.24
CA THR A 8 -5.10 7.19 -29.44
C THR A 8 -6.55 7.61 -29.55
N LEU A 9 -7.43 6.66 -29.82
CA LEU A 9 -8.88 6.82 -29.80
C LEU A 9 -9.43 5.96 -28.68
N ARG A 10 -10.17 6.57 -27.76
CA ARG A 10 -10.94 5.90 -26.71
C ARG A 10 -12.42 6.05 -27.02
N GLN A 11 -13.19 4.99 -26.77
CA GLN A 11 -14.64 4.96 -26.90
C GLN A 11 -15.23 4.26 -25.67
N TRP A 12 -16.27 4.83 -25.07
CA TRP A 12 -17.00 4.22 -23.96
C TRP A 12 -18.48 4.62 -23.96
N VAL A 13 -19.32 3.83 -23.30
CA VAL A 13 -20.73 4.18 -23.09
C VAL A 13 -20.78 5.32 -22.08
N THR A 14 -21.36 6.44 -22.48
CA THR A 14 -21.38 7.70 -21.71
C THR A 14 -21.96 7.50 -20.31
N GLU A 15 -23.01 6.68 -20.19
CA GLU A 15 -23.67 6.40 -18.91
C GLU A 15 -22.82 5.57 -17.94
N LEU A 16 -21.87 4.77 -18.44
CA LEU A 16 -20.94 4.01 -17.60
C LEU A 16 -19.84 4.89 -16.99
N GLY A 17 -19.73 6.15 -17.43
CA GLY A 17 -18.64 7.03 -17.03
C GLY A 17 -17.34 6.72 -17.77
N GLU A 18 -16.35 7.60 -17.59
CA GLU A 18 -15.04 7.42 -18.20
C GLU A 18 -14.34 6.18 -17.60
N PRO A 19 -13.90 5.21 -18.43
CA PRO A 19 -13.28 4.00 -17.92
C PRO A 19 -11.93 4.32 -17.26
N ALA A 20 -11.69 3.72 -16.08
CA ALA A 20 -10.41 3.77 -15.40
C ALA A 20 -9.33 3.05 -16.22
N GLY A 21 -8.11 3.60 -16.28
CA GLY A 21 -6.96 2.94 -16.91
C GLY A 21 -6.00 3.86 -17.67
N GLU A 22 -4.77 3.37 -17.85
CA GLU A 22 -3.61 4.06 -18.42
C GLU A 22 -3.57 4.12 -19.96
N LEU A 23 -4.69 4.39 -20.65
CA LEU A 23 -4.55 4.90 -22.02
C LEU A 23 -4.05 6.34 -21.93
N SER A 24 -2.73 6.45 -21.70
CA SER A 24 -1.88 7.62 -21.48
C SER A 24 -2.64 8.94 -21.39
N THR A 25 -2.95 9.36 -20.16
CA THR A 25 -3.32 10.75 -19.89
C THR A 25 -2.17 11.73 -20.23
N ARG A 26 -0.95 11.22 -20.43
CA ARG A 26 0.26 11.97 -20.81
C ARG A 26 0.21 12.47 -22.26
N THR A 27 -0.65 11.91 -23.11
CA THR A 27 -0.83 12.37 -24.49
C THR A 27 -1.87 13.50 -24.53
N PRO A 28 -1.59 14.66 -25.14
CA PRO A 28 -2.53 15.79 -25.17
C PRO A 28 -3.89 15.44 -25.79
N LEU A 29 -4.96 15.99 -25.20
CA LEU A 29 -6.32 15.89 -25.72
C LEU A 29 -6.46 16.72 -26.98
N MET A 30 -6.83 16.08 -28.10
CA MET A 30 -7.13 16.78 -29.36
C MET A 30 -8.62 17.08 -29.46
N HIS A 31 -9.47 16.09 -29.13
CA HIS A 31 -10.91 16.24 -29.27
C HIS A 31 -11.66 15.25 -28.38
N ARG A 32 -12.80 15.68 -27.84
CA ARG A 32 -13.74 14.83 -27.08
C ARG A 32 -15.16 15.16 -27.52
N ALA A 33 -15.93 14.15 -27.87
CA ALA A 33 -17.31 14.31 -28.32
C ALA A 33 -18.21 13.16 -27.85
N THR A 34 -19.49 13.47 -27.63
CA THR A 34 -20.54 12.49 -27.36
C THR A 34 -21.40 12.34 -28.61
N VAL A 35 -21.52 11.10 -29.12
CA VAL A 35 -22.32 10.76 -30.31
C VAL A 35 -23.26 9.62 -29.93
N GLY A 36 -24.54 9.95 -29.78
CA GLY A 36 -25.53 9.00 -29.26
C GLY A 36 -25.16 8.54 -27.84
N PRO A 37 -25.16 7.23 -27.55
CA PRO A 37 -24.82 6.70 -26.22
C PRO A 37 -23.30 6.69 -25.96
N TRP A 38 -22.47 6.98 -26.96
CA TRP A 38 -21.02 6.83 -26.89
C TRP A 38 -20.32 8.16 -26.63
N THR A 39 -19.27 8.13 -25.82
CA THR A 39 -18.27 9.20 -25.73
C THR A 39 -16.99 8.74 -26.38
N TYR A 40 -16.40 9.62 -27.18
CA TYR A 40 -15.15 9.43 -27.90
C TYR A 40 -14.11 10.45 -27.43
N GLU A 41 -12.86 10.01 -27.34
CA GLU A 41 -11.72 10.86 -27.03
C GLU A 41 -10.56 10.54 -27.98
N ILE A 42 -10.02 11.56 -28.64
CA ILE A 42 -8.83 11.49 -29.48
C ILE A 42 -7.69 12.24 -28.81
N ARG A 43 -6.56 11.57 -28.62
CA ARG A 43 -5.32 12.13 -28.08
C ARG A 43 -4.17 11.94 -29.04
N SER A 44 -3.31 12.95 -29.21
CA SER A 44 -2.08 12.84 -30.01
C SER A 44 -1.03 13.86 -29.56
N HIS A 45 0.25 13.52 -29.76
CA HIS A 45 1.35 14.49 -29.67
C HIS A 45 1.47 15.34 -30.94
N THR A 46 0.92 14.87 -32.05
CA THR A 46 0.83 15.65 -33.29
C THR A 46 -0.53 16.35 -33.32
N PRO A 47 -0.60 17.67 -33.57
CA PRO A 47 -1.88 18.35 -33.72
C PRO A 47 -2.74 17.69 -34.80
N ILE A 48 -4.02 17.49 -34.49
CA ILE A 48 -5.06 17.03 -35.40
C ILE A 48 -6.15 18.09 -35.38
N ASP A 49 -6.60 18.54 -36.56
CA ASP A 49 -7.67 19.52 -36.64
C ASP A 49 -8.99 18.93 -36.11
N THR A 50 -9.84 19.79 -35.53
CA THR A 50 -11.14 19.35 -34.98
C THR A 50 -12.02 18.70 -36.04
N GLY A 51 -12.04 19.21 -37.27
CA GLY A 51 -12.81 18.60 -38.36
C GLY A 51 -12.27 17.23 -38.77
N ASP A 52 -10.96 17.01 -38.68
CA ASP A 52 -10.36 15.69 -38.88
C ASP A 52 -10.76 14.71 -37.78
N CYS A 53 -10.74 15.15 -36.52
CA CYS A 53 -11.22 14.37 -35.39
C CYS A 53 -12.69 13.97 -35.53
N GLU A 54 -13.57 14.91 -35.93
CA GLU A 54 -14.98 14.64 -36.16
C GLU A 54 -15.20 13.64 -37.31
N ARG A 55 -14.44 13.76 -38.41
CA ARG A 55 -14.47 12.80 -39.52
C ARG A 55 -14.01 11.41 -39.11
N ILE A 56 -12.96 11.33 -38.28
CA ILE A 56 -12.49 10.07 -37.70
C ILE A 56 -13.61 9.46 -36.87
N ILE A 57 -14.22 10.21 -35.95
CA ILE A 57 -15.31 9.69 -35.10
C ILE A 57 -16.50 9.22 -35.92
N ALA A 58 -16.91 10.00 -36.93
CA ALA A 58 -18.02 9.64 -37.82
C ALA A 58 -17.75 8.39 -38.68
N SER A 59 -16.47 8.02 -38.88
CA SER A 59 -16.09 6.80 -39.61
C SER A 59 -16.14 5.53 -38.75
N ILE A 60 -16.27 5.66 -37.44
CA ILE A 60 -16.31 4.53 -36.51
C ILE A 60 -17.67 3.84 -36.60
N VAL A 61 -17.64 2.52 -36.78
CA VAL A 61 -18.82 1.67 -36.58
C VAL A 61 -18.82 1.25 -35.10
N PRO A 62 -19.71 1.80 -34.25
CA PRO A 62 -19.72 1.45 -32.84
C PRO A 62 -20.13 -0.02 -32.65
N ALA A 63 -19.63 -0.64 -31.59
CA ALA A 63 -20.12 -1.94 -31.14
C ALA A 63 -21.58 -1.84 -30.69
N ASP A 64 -22.26 -2.99 -30.61
CA ASP A 64 -23.58 -3.05 -29.99
C ASP A 64 -23.50 -2.65 -28.51
N LEU A 65 -24.55 -1.99 -28.04
CA LEU A 65 -24.65 -1.67 -26.62
C LEU A 65 -24.78 -2.96 -25.80
N PRO A 66 -24.22 -2.99 -24.58
CA PRO A 66 -24.51 -4.05 -23.63
C PRO A 66 -26.02 -4.19 -23.42
N SER A 67 -26.52 -5.43 -23.37
CA SER A 67 -27.91 -5.69 -23.00
C SER A 67 -28.17 -5.47 -21.51
N THR A 68 -27.11 -5.50 -20.69
CA THR A 68 -27.17 -5.24 -19.25
C THR A 68 -27.33 -3.74 -18.99
N PRO A 69 -28.23 -3.32 -18.10
CA PRO A 69 -28.36 -1.92 -17.69
C PRO A 69 -27.06 -1.32 -17.14
N ALA A 70 -26.85 -0.02 -17.36
CA ALA A 70 -25.61 0.66 -17.01
C ALA A 70 -25.33 0.69 -15.49
N ASP A 71 -26.35 0.77 -14.66
CA ASP A 71 -26.24 0.68 -13.20
C ASP A 71 -25.70 -0.66 -12.73
N GLN A 72 -26.22 -1.76 -13.27
CA GLN A 72 -25.74 -3.11 -12.97
C GLN A 72 -24.30 -3.34 -13.46
N ILE A 73 -23.93 -2.77 -14.61
CA ILE A 73 -22.55 -2.84 -15.10
C ILE A 73 -21.60 -2.07 -14.17
N ARG A 74 -21.99 -0.86 -13.72
CA ARG A 74 -21.18 -0.08 -12.76
C ARG A 74 -20.99 -0.82 -11.44
N GLU A 75 -22.08 -1.37 -10.88
CA GLU A 75 -22.02 -2.16 -9.65
C GLU A 75 -21.09 -3.38 -9.80
N ALA A 76 -21.13 -4.07 -10.95
CA ALA A 76 -20.22 -5.17 -11.23
C ALA A 76 -18.75 -4.72 -11.36
N ILE A 77 -18.49 -3.57 -12.00
CA ILE A 77 -17.14 -2.99 -12.09
C ILE A 77 -16.61 -2.62 -10.70
N ASP A 78 -17.44 -1.97 -9.88
CA ASP A 78 -17.07 -1.56 -8.53
C ASP A 78 -16.80 -2.79 -7.64
N LEU A 79 -17.61 -3.84 -7.77
CA LEU A 79 -17.40 -5.11 -7.07
C LEU A 79 -16.10 -5.77 -7.51
N GLU A 80 -15.84 -5.89 -8.81
CA GLU A 80 -14.60 -6.47 -9.33
C GLU A 80 -13.38 -5.65 -8.86
N ALA A 81 -13.46 -4.32 -8.88
CA ALA A 81 -12.40 -3.46 -8.39
C ALA A 81 -12.15 -3.65 -6.89
N ALA A 82 -13.20 -3.81 -6.09
CA ALA A 82 -13.09 -4.10 -4.67
C ALA A 82 -12.47 -5.48 -4.40
N GLU A 83 -12.87 -6.51 -5.14
CA GLU A 83 -12.29 -7.86 -5.06
C GLU A 83 -10.81 -7.86 -5.46
N GLN A 84 -10.44 -7.14 -6.51
CA GLN A 84 -9.06 -6.97 -6.93
C GLN A 84 -8.23 -6.21 -5.88
N ALA A 85 -8.78 -5.16 -5.28
CA ALA A 85 -8.14 -4.41 -4.21
C ALA A 85 -7.93 -5.28 -2.97
N ASP A 86 -8.93 -6.06 -2.57
CA ASP A 86 -8.83 -7.00 -1.45
C ASP A 86 -7.80 -8.11 -1.72
N ALA A 87 -7.80 -8.69 -2.91
CA ALA A 87 -6.82 -9.70 -3.32
C ALA A 87 -5.39 -9.14 -3.32
N LYS A 88 -5.21 -7.89 -3.79
CA LYS A 88 -3.92 -7.19 -3.75
C LYS A 88 -3.46 -6.96 -2.31
N LEU A 89 -4.35 -6.49 -1.44
CA LEU A 89 -4.06 -6.28 -0.02
C LEU A 89 -3.69 -7.60 0.66
N THR A 90 -4.48 -8.66 0.46
CA THR A 90 -4.20 -10.00 1.00
C THR A 90 -2.86 -10.53 0.51
N ARG A 91 -2.50 -10.31 -0.75
CA ARG A 91 -1.17 -10.68 -1.27
C ARG A 91 -0.03 -9.88 -0.63
N MET A 92 -0.22 -8.57 -0.43
CA MET A 92 0.75 -7.69 0.19
C MET A 92 1.02 -8.11 1.65
N LEU A 93 -0.04 -8.26 2.45
CA LEU A 93 0.07 -8.69 3.85
C LEU A 93 0.60 -10.12 3.95
N GLY A 94 0.20 -11.00 3.04
CA GLY A 94 0.41 -12.44 3.20
C GLY A 94 -0.48 -13.01 4.31
N THR A 95 -0.57 -14.34 4.39
CA THR A 95 -1.50 -15.04 5.29
C THR A 95 -0.81 -16.21 5.95
N GLY A 96 -0.98 -16.39 7.27
CA GLY A 96 -0.55 -17.60 7.98
C GLY A 96 0.97 -17.77 8.15
N ARG A 97 1.78 -16.76 7.79
CA ARG A 97 3.24 -16.79 7.94
C ARG A 97 3.61 -17.02 9.41
N ARG A 98 4.41 -18.04 9.69
CA ARG A 98 4.83 -18.39 11.05
C ARG A 98 6.06 -17.60 11.42
N LEU A 99 6.17 -17.18 12.68
CA LEU A 99 7.33 -16.40 13.13
C LEU A 99 8.62 -17.21 12.94
N ALA A 100 8.60 -18.49 13.29
CA ALA A 100 9.76 -19.38 13.24
C ALA A 100 10.38 -19.52 11.83
N ASP A 101 9.61 -19.30 10.76
CA ASP A 101 10.11 -19.39 9.38
C ASP A 101 11.03 -18.21 9.00
N TYR A 102 11.04 -17.14 9.81
CA TYR A 102 11.80 -15.91 9.60
C TYR A 102 12.88 -15.67 10.68
N LEU A 103 13.07 -16.60 11.61
CA LEU A 103 14.10 -16.54 12.64
C LEU A 103 15.34 -17.36 12.26
N GLY A 104 16.50 -16.99 12.79
CA GLY A 104 17.76 -17.74 12.61
C GLY A 104 18.41 -17.61 11.23
N GLY A 105 17.89 -16.70 10.39
CA GLY A 105 18.48 -16.31 9.10
C GLY A 105 19.52 -15.19 9.25
N ASP A 106 19.80 -14.49 8.14
CA ASP A 106 20.71 -13.34 8.09
C ASP A 106 20.07 -12.03 8.60
N GLY A 107 18.78 -12.05 8.97
CA GLY A 107 18.08 -10.89 9.53
C GLY A 107 17.56 -9.88 8.52
N GLY A 108 17.50 -10.23 7.24
CA GLY A 108 17.12 -9.28 6.19
C GLY A 108 15.65 -8.86 6.15
N ALA A 109 14.79 -9.31 7.08
CA ALA A 109 13.35 -9.03 7.06
C ALA A 109 12.92 -8.21 8.29
N SER A 110 12.29 -7.06 8.04
CA SER A 110 11.59 -6.26 9.05
C SER A 110 10.22 -6.88 9.35
N LEU A 111 10.05 -7.45 10.54
CA LEU A 111 8.85 -8.24 10.86
C LEU A 111 7.75 -7.36 11.50
N LEU A 112 6.52 -7.43 10.99
CA LEU A 112 5.32 -6.92 11.65
C LEU A 112 4.48 -8.08 12.19
N ILE A 113 4.60 -8.34 13.49
CA ILE A 113 4.03 -9.51 14.17
C ILE A 113 2.66 -9.15 14.72
N ARG A 114 1.62 -9.84 14.26
CA ARG A 114 0.27 -9.69 14.82
C ARG A 114 0.17 -10.49 16.12
N THR A 115 -0.19 -9.82 17.21
CA THR A 115 -0.40 -10.46 18.51
C THR A 115 -1.82 -10.27 19.06
N ASP A 116 -2.63 -9.41 18.44
CA ASP A 116 -4.07 -9.31 18.70
C ASP A 116 -4.89 -9.73 17.46
N PHE A 117 -5.74 -10.74 17.64
CA PHE A 117 -6.61 -11.32 16.62
C PHE A 117 -8.11 -10.99 16.82
N SER A 118 -8.43 -9.97 17.62
CA SER A 118 -9.81 -9.58 17.93
C SER A 118 -10.55 -8.89 16.78
N ASP A 119 -9.83 -8.25 15.86
CA ASP A 119 -10.39 -7.58 14.69
C ASP A 119 -9.45 -7.71 13.47
N ASP A 120 -9.88 -8.46 12.45
CA ASP A 120 -9.14 -8.65 11.20
C ASP A 120 -9.14 -7.41 10.32
N ALA A 121 -10.20 -6.62 10.34
CA ALA A 121 -10.31 -5.42 9.51
C ALA A 121 -9.35 -4.35 10.03
N LYS A 122 -9.30 -4.15 11.35
CA LYS A 122 -8.36 -3.20 11.99
C LYS A 122 -6.90 -3.60 11.83
N TRP A 123 -6.60 -4.90 11.90
CA TRP A 123 -5.27 -5.40 11.58
C TRP A 123 -4.87 -5.06 10.13
N ARG A 124 -5.75 -5.36 9.15
CA ARG A 124 -5.51 -5.08 7.73
C ARG A 124 -5.33 -3.58 7.47
N GLU A 125 -6.14 -2.74 8.13
CA GLU A 125 -6.05 -1.28 8.07
C GLU A 125 -4.70 -0.77 8.59
N ALA A 126 -4.30 -1.17 9.81
CA ALA A 126 -3.04 -0.75 10.41
C ALA A 126 -1.81 -1.20 9.61
N ALA A 127 -1.78 -2.47 9.18
CA ALA A 127 -0.66 -3.01 8.41
C ALA A 127 -0.57 -2.39 7.00
N ALA A 128 -1.71 -2.13 6.34
CA ALA A 128 -1.71 -1.44 5.06
C ALA A 128 -1.23 0.01 5.19
N ALA A 129 -1.68 0.71 6.23
CA ALA A 129 -1.25 2.09 6.50
C ALA A 129 0.26 2.16 6.82
N ALA A 130 0.80 1.17 7.54
CA ALA A 130 2.23 1.10 7.88
C ALA A 130 3.15 0.92 6.67
N MET A 131 2.66 0.24 5.63
CA MET A 131 3.40 0.01 4.38
C MET A 131 3.02 0.99 3.27
N ALA A 132 2.12 1.94 3.54
CA ALA A 132 1.81 2.99 2.59
C ALA A 132 3.05 3.89 2.40
N PRO A 133 3.24 4.47 1.20
CA PRO A 133 4.27 5.49 1.01
C PRO A 133 4.08 6.66 1.97
N GLY A 134 5.17 7.32 2.32
CA GLY A 134 5.14 8.57 3.09
C GLY A 134 4.35 9.67 2.37
N GLU A 135 4.09 10.77 3.08
CA GLU A 135 3.36 11.92 2.54
C GLU A 135 4.30 13.05 2.10
N GLY A 136 3.84 13.86 1.15
CA GLY A 136 4.55 15.08 0.73
C GLY A 136 5.94 14.78 0.16
N GLU A 137 6.96 15.40 0.72
CA GLU A 137 8.37 15.22 0.30
C GLU A 137 8.90 13.81 0.60
N ASN A 138 8.18 13.01 1.39
CA ASN A 138 8.56 11.65 1.76
C ASN A 138 7.83 10.58 0.94
N SER A 139 7.16 10.93 -0.16
CA SER A 139 6.39 9.98 -0.99
C SER A 139 7.21 8.88 -1.64
N ASP A 140 8.53 9.05 -1.68
CA ASP A 140 9.46 8.07 -2.23
C ASP A 140 9.90 7.01 -1.20
N PHE A 141 9.49 7.16 0.08
CA PHE A 141 9.82 6.23 1.15
C PHE A 141 8.60 5.38 1.54
N SER A 142 8.85 4.12 1.89
CA SER A 142 7.87 3.19 2.43
C SER A 142 8.58 2.16 3.32
N ALA A 143 7.91 1.64 4.34
CA ALA A 143 8.44 0.54 5.14
C ALA A 143 8.32 -0.79 4.39
N ASP A 144 9.39 -1.60 4.39
CA ASP A 144 9.36 -2.95 3.81
C ASP A 144 9.06 -3.99 4.90
N LEU A 145 7.78 -4.20 5.22
CA LEU A 145 7.35 -5.04 6.32
C LEU A 145 6.90 -6.44 5.87
N THR A 146 7.46 -7.46 6.51
CA THR A 146 6.97 -8.83 6.43
C THR A 146 5.95 -9.07 7.54
N CYS A 147 4.67 -9.09 7.20
CA CYS A 147 3.62 -9.37 8.18
C CYS A 147 3.64 -10.85 8.61
N ILE A 148 3.60 -11.11 9.92
CA ILE A 148 3.52 -12.42 10.55
C ILE A 148 2.14 -12.56 11.20
N ASP A 149 1.19 -13.08 10.42
CA ASP A 149 -0.22 -13.27 10.79
C ASP A 149 -0.50 -14.74 11.09
N ASN A 150 -0.08 -15.21 12.26
CA ASN A 150 -0.35 -16.57 12.73
C ASN A 150 -0.90 -16.58 14.16
N PRO A 151 -2.05 -17.23 14.43
CA PRO A 151 -2.65 -17.28 15.76
C PRO A 151 -1.77 -17.84 16.88
N GLU A 152 -0.66 -18.52 16.57
CA GLU A 152 0.35 -18.94 17.56
C GLU A 152 1.04 -17.76 18.29
N ASN A 153 0.89 -16.55 17.74
CA ASN A 153 1.39 -15.30 18.33
C ASN A 153 0.32 -14.55 19.13
N ASN A 154 -0.92 -15.05 19.21
CA ASN A 154 -1.98 -14.37 19.94
C ASN A 154 -1.61 -14.20 21.43
N GLY A 155 -1.55 -12.96 21.91
CA GLY A 155 -1.12 -12.61 23.26
C GLY A 155 0.38 -12.80 23.53
N LEU A 156 1.22 -12.94 22.50
CA LEU A 156 2.67 -13.10 22.67
C LEU A 156 3.27 -11.89 23.40
N SER A 157 3.93 -12.14 24.53
CA SER A 157 4.57 -11.10 25.31
C SER A 157 5.96 -10.74 24.76
N ILE A 158 6.46 -9.54 25.07
CA ILE A 158 7.82 -9.11 24.67
C ILE A 158 8.91 -10.06 25.22
N PRO A 159 8.88 -10.47 26.51
CA PRO A 159 9.86 -11.44 27.01
C PRO A 159 9.85 -12.77 26.26
N ASP A 160 8.66 -13.32 25.98
CA ASP A 160 8.54 -14.57 25.22
C ASP A 160 9.02 -14.41 23.77
N LEU A 161 8.77 -13.24 23.17
CA LEU A 161 9.26 -12.90 21.83
C LEU A 161 10.79 -12.83 21.79
N ILE A 162 11.40 -12.15 22.77
CA ILE A 162 12.85 -12.06 22.92
C ILE A 162 13.48 -13.46 23.09
N GLU A 163 12.87 -14.30 23.94
CA GLU A 163 13.32 -15.69 24.14
C GLU A 163 13.24 -16.50 22.82
N ARG A 164 12.16 -16.33 22.05
CA ARG A 164 11.99 -17.01 20.75
C ARG A 164 13.02 -16.56 19.72
N ILE A 165 13.38 -15.28 19.68
CA ILE A 165 14.37 -14.73 18.75
C ILE A 165 15.79 -15.22 19.11
N GLY A 166 16.13 -15.23 20.39
CA GLY A 166 17.50 -15.55 20.83
C GLY A 166 18.51 -14.47 20.41
N ASP A 167 19.81 -14.75 20.41
CA ASP A 167 20.85 -13.72 20.19
C ASP A 167 21.17 -13.43 18.71
N HIS A 168 20.29 -13.86 17.81
CA HIS A 168 20.43 -13.70 16.37
C HIS A 168 19.40 -12.69 15.84
N PRO A 169 19.63 -12.13 14.64
CA PRO A 169 18.63 -11.27 14.00
C PRO A 169 17.23 -11.93 13.90
N PRO A 170 16.16 -11.12 13.86
CA PRO A 170 16.18 -9.66 13.74
C PRO A 170 16.53 -8.93 15.05
N TYR A 171 17.18 -7.77 14.95
CA TYR A 171 17.56 -6.92 16.09
C TYR A 171 16.54 -5.83 16.42
N TYR A 172 15.46 -5.77 15.66
CA TYR A 172 14.26 -5.04 16.00
C TYR A 172 13.07 -5.77 15.38
N VAL A 173 11.90 -5.62 15.97
CA VAL A 173 10.64 -6.14 15.43
C VAL A 173 9.51 -5.15 15.70
N PHE A 174 8.44 -5.27 14.94
CA PHE A 174 7.22 -4.49 15.12
C PHE A 174 6.09 -5.41 15.56
N ILE A 175 5.24 -4.93 16.47
CA ILE A 175 4.11 -5.68 17.01
C ILE A 175 2.83 -4.89 16.79
N ALA A 176 1.83 -5.55 16.19
CA ALA A 176 0.45 -5.10 16.20
C ALA A 176 -0.29 -5.79 17.36
N ASP A 177 -0.34 -5.09 18.49
CA ASP A 177 -0.97 -5.54 19.72
C ASP A 177 -2.37 -4.93 19.91
N HIS A 178 -2.97 -5.17 21.08
CA HIS A 178 -4.31 -4.67 21.39
C HIS A 178 -4.46 -3.16 21.22
N THR A 179 -3.42 -2.39 21.56
CA THR A 179 -3.48 -0.92 21.41
C THR A 179 -3.42 -0.56 19.93
N THR A 180 -2.58 -1.24 19.14
CA THR A 180 -2.60 -1.06 17.67
C THR A 180 -3.97 -1.34 17.08
N ILE A 181 -4.70 -2.35 17.57
CA ILE A 181 -6.03 -2.70 17.05
C ILE A 181 -7.12 -1.72 17.49
N THR A 182 -7.09 -1.27 18.73
CA THR A 182 -8.20 -0.51 19.34
C THR A 182 -8.04 1.00 19.33
N ASP A 183 -6.81 1.51 19.27
CA ASP A 183 -6.54 2.94 19.24
C ASP A 183 -6.77 3.51 17.81
N PRO A 184 -7.48 4.64 17.66
CA PRO A 184 -7.72 5.26 16.36
C PRO A 184 -6.46 5.65 15.56
N GLU A 185 -5.34 5.94 16.22
CA GLU A 185 -4.07 6.24 15.55
C GLU A 185 -3.33 4.96 15.10
N HIS A 186 -3.82 3.78 15.48
CA HIS A 186 -3.22 2.48 15.18
C HIS A 186 -1.70 2.41 15.47
N PRO A 187 -1.20 2.91 16.62
CA PRO A 187 0.23 2.97 16.88
C PRO A 187 0.82 1.56 17.04
N ILE A 188 1.79 1.24 16.20
CA ILE A 188 2.50 -0.05 16.16
C ILE A 188 3.65 -0.02 17.16
N LEU A 189 3.84 -1.10 17.92
CA LEU A 189 4.88 -1.17 18.93
C LEU A 189 6.19 -1.67 18.30
N ALA A 190 7.19 -0.81 18.17
CA ALA A 190 8.55 -1.21 17.87
C ALA A 190 9.22 -1.76 19.13
N VAL A 191 10.01 -2.82 18.97
CA VAL A 191 10.73 -3.50 20.05
C VAL A 191 12.17 -3.68 19.62
N ASP A 192 13.11 -3.18 20.43
CA ASP A 192 14.53 -3.47 20.28
C ASP A 192 14.80 -4.92 20.72
N THR A 193 15.34 -5.74 19.83
CA THR A 193 15.68 -7.15 20.10
C THR A 193 17.17 -7.40 19.96
N GLY A 194 17.96 -6.33 19.81
CA GLY A 194 19.42 -6.37 19.69
C GLY A 194 20.11 -6.98 20.92
N PRO A 195 21.30 -7.56 20.77
CA PRO A 195 22.10 -8.00 21.91
C PRO A 195 22.65 -6.80 22.66
N GLU A 196 22.64 -6.85 24.00
CA GLU A 196 23.17 -5.77 24.86
C GLU A 196 24.65 -5.45 24.56
N ASP A 197 25.42 -6.42 24.09
CA ASP A 197 26.83 -6.28 23.71
C ASP A 197 27.08 -5.24 22.60
N PHE A 198 26.04 -4.86 21.85
CA PHE A 198 26.11 -3.85 20.79
C PHE A 198 25.51 -2.49 21.21
N GLY A 199 25.31 -2.25 22.51
CA GLY A 199 24.77 -0.99 23.02
C GLY A 199 23.24 -0.87 22.95
N SER A 200 22.56 -1.95 22.54
CA SER A 200 21.10 -2.06 22.55
C SER A 200 20.56 -2.16 23.98
N THR A 201 19.40 -1.53 24.22
CA THR A 201 18.63 -1.79 25.44
C THR A 201 17.56 -2.82 25.10
N ARG A 202 17.96 -4.10 25.11
CA ARG A 202 17.11 -5.21 24.68
C ARG A 202 15.75 -5.20 25.39
N GLY A 203 14.67 -5.21 24.60
CA GLY A 203 13.29 -5.09 25.06
C GLY A 203 12.79 -3.66 25.29
N GLN A 204 13.60 -2.64 25.00
CA GLN A 204 13.14 -1.26 24.89
C GLN A 204 12.08 -1.16 23.80
N THR A 205 11.10 -0.30 24.02
CA THR A 205 9.97 -0.13 23.09
C THR A 205 9.66 1.33 22.83
N VAL A 206 9.08 1.58 21.67
CA VAL A 206 8.46 2.85 21.31
C VAL A 206 7.27 2.57 20.40
N ARG A 207 6.19 3.34 20.55
CA ARG A 207 5.05 3.24 19.64
C ARG A 207 5.24 4.17 18.45
N VAL A 208 4.83 3.75 17.27
CA VAL A 208 5.02 4.49 16.02
C VAL A 208 3.68 4.54 15.29
N ILE A 209 3.25 5.75 14.88
CA ILE A 209 2.06 5.85 14.03
C ILE A 209 2.35 5.27 12.63
N PRO A 210 1.36 4.67 11.95
CA PRO A 210 1.57 4.04 10.65
C PRO A 210 2.26 4.95 9.61
N SER A 211 1.93 6.25 9.57
CA SER A 211 2.52 7.21 8.61
C SER A 211 4.02 7.47 8.81
N GLN A 212 4.60 7.05 9.95
CA GLN A 212 6.02 7.21 10.29
C GLN A 212 6.77 5.87 10.32
N MET A 213 6.12 4.78 9.92
CA MET A 213 6.74 3.45 9.90
C MET A 213 7.95 3.39 8.96
N TRP A 214 7.88 4.06 7.79
CA TRP A 214 9.02 4.13 6.87
C TRP A 214 10.24 4.75 7.53
N SER A 215 10.05 5.75 8.40
CA SER A 215 11.15 6.48 9.04
C SER A 215 11.93 5.57 9.98
N ILE A 216 11.24 4.86 10.88
CA ILE A 216 11.90 3.96 11.82
C ILE A 216 12.46 2.70 11.12
N GLU A 217 11.68 2.08 10.22
CA GLU A 217 12.07 0.83 9.59
C GLU A 217 13.25 1.01 8.64
N ASN A 218 13.24 2.05 7.79
CA ASN A 218 14.33 2.28 6.85
C ASN A 218 15.65 2.61 7.58
N ASN A 219 15.60 3.29 8.73
CA ASN A 219 16.80 3.62 9.48
C ASN A 219 17.36 2.43 10.26
N LEU A 220 16.50 1.65 10.94
CA LEU A 220 16.94 0.47 11.70
C LEU A 220 17.43 -0.65 10.76
N SER A 221 16.79 -0.85 9.61
CA SER A 221 17.17 -1.90 8.65
C SER A 221 18.56 -1.73 8.05
N ILE A 222 19.03 -0.49 7.92
CA ILE A 222 20.37 -0.18 7.40
C ILE A 222 21.34 0.31 8.48
N SER A 223 20.91 0.29 9.75
CA SER A 223 21.68 0.79 10.89
C SER A 223 22.16 2.25 10.72
N ASN A 224 21.30 3.12 10.19
CA ASN A 224 21.60 4.55 10.03
C ASN A 224 21.35 5.37 11.29
N MET A 225 20.44 4.93 12.15
CA MET A 225 20.13 5.53 13.46
C MET A 225 19.94 4.43 14.50
N ASP A 226 20.14 4.78 15.76
CA ASP A 226 19.96 3.88 16.89
C ASP A 226 18.49 3.88 17.37
N PHE A 227 18.09 2.82 18.09
CA PHE A 227 16.70 2.66 18.54
C PHE A 227 16.29 3.70 19.58
N ASP A 228 17.22 4.11 20.44
CA ASP A 228 16.99 5.08 21.52
C ASP A 228 16.64 6.47 20.99
N GLU A 229 17.20 6.88 19.85
CA GLU A 229 16.86 8.14 19.17
C GLU A 229 15.35 8.25 18.85
N PHE A 230 14.71 7.14 18.48
CA PHE A 230 13.25 7.10 18.26
C PHE A 230 12.47 7.14 19.57
N VAL A 231 12.98 6.52 20.62
CA VAL A 231 12.36 6.57 21.96
C VAL A 231 12.41 7.98 22.53
N GLU A 232 13.56 8.67 22.39
CA GLU A 232 13.75 10.04 22.86
C GLU A 232 12.93 11.06 22.06
N SER A 233 12.66 10.76 20.79
CA SER A 233 11.84 11.60 19.90
C SER A 233 10.34 11.33 20.02
N ALA A 234 9.93 10.33 20.82
CA ALA A 234 8.53 10.05 21.05
C ALA A 234 7.84 11.20 21.80
N GLY A 235 6.55 11.41 21.50
CA GLY A 235 5.73 12.39 22.21
C GLY A 235 5.57 12.05 23.69
N PRO A 236 4.95 12.94 24.50
CA PRO A 236 4.71 12.70 25.92
C PRO A 236 3.87 11.44 26.24
N ASP A 237 3.15 10.93 25.25
CA ASP A 237 2.35 9.70 25.28
C ASP A 237 3.16 8.44 24.88
N GLY A 238 4.45 8.58 24.58
CA GLY A 238 5.32 7.49 24.16
C GLY A 238 5.16 7.08 22.69
N VAL A 239 4.51 7.92 21.88
CA VAL A 239 4.28 7.66 20.45
C VAL A 239 5.14 8.58 19.59
N TYR A 240 6.01 7.98 18.78
CA TYR A 240 6.80 8.61 17.74
C TYR A 240 5.92 9.01 16.55
N ARG A 241 5.93 10.30 16.22
CA ARG A 241 5.16 10.92 15.13
C ARG A 241 6.05 11.68 14.13
N GLY A 242 7.36 11.41 14.15
CA GLY A 242 8.38 12.13 13.39
C GLY A 242 9.29 12.96 14.30
N PHE A 243 10.42 13.40 13.75
CA PHE A 243 11.37 14.32 14.39
C PHE A 243 10.92 15.79 14.33
#